data_AF-A0AAV0ZZW7-F1
#
_entry.id   AF-A0AAV0ZZW7-F1
#
_cell.length_a   1.000
_cell.length_b   1.000
_cell.length_c   1.000
_cell.angle_alpha   90.00
_cell.angle_beta   90.00
_cell.angle_gamma   90.00
#
_symmetry.space_group_name_H-M   'P 1'
#
loop_
_entity.id
_entity.type
_entity.pdbx_description
1 polymer ?
#
loop_
_entity_poly.entity_id
_entity_poly.type
_entity_poly.pdbx_seq_one_letter_code
_entity_poly.pdbx_strand_id
1 'polypeptide(L)'
;MRIPRRNLYQFCNEYAVPRDITDNVKKVTPQDIVCSQKNGGVMLKEEDVAVSNVKIDLTRGKHNPLESIHFFKDYESDEKFTIPDERISHLLPASYQDMIVRVYSKKLELEKKLQRHGIKTQVSQLRGENSSLVKRLTNVSQKYTDSAIDNRVLKADVETLRAKVKMAEETVKRIIGLNLMFHIMPDMSSMGMPSFDGSPSYNSADAVVPVQDDPHHHFYQHA
;
A
#
# COMPACT_ATOMS: atom_id res chain seq x y z
N MET A 1 31.79 39.17 -16.86
CA MET A 1 31.37 37.86 -17.40
C MET A 1 31.12 36.88 -16.24
N ARG A 2 30.02 36.10 -16.28
CA ARG A 2 29.65 35.11 -15.24
C ARG A 2 30.11 33.67 -15.55
N ILE A 3 29.91 33.23 -16.80
CA ILE A 3 30.11 31.82 -17.23
C ILE A 3 31.52 31.27 -16.94
N PRO A 4 32.64 31.96 -17.27
CA PRO A 4 33.98 31.41 -17.03
C PRO A 4 34.32 31.18 -15.55
N ARG A 5 33.59 31.82 -14.63
CA ARG A 5 33.74 31.67 -13.17
C ARG A 5 32.72 30.70 -12.56
N ARG A 6 31.96 29.96 -13.40
CA ARG A 6 30.83 29.08 -13.00
C ARG A 6 29.77 29.77 -12.11
N ASN A 7 29.68 31.10 -12.12
CA ASN A 7 28.68 31.88 -11.38
C ASN A 7 27.35 31.89 -12.16
N LEU A 8 26.73 30.72 -12.28
CA LEU A 8 25.49 30.49 -13.02
C LEU A 8 24.26 30.87 -12.18
N TYR A 9 23.07 30.71 -12.75
CA TYR A 9 21.82 30.70 -11.98
C TYR A 9 21.62 29.30 -11.40
N GLN A 10 21.20 29.23 -10.15
CA GLN A 10 21.09 27.96 -9.40
C GLN A 10 19.70 27.37 -9.62
N PHE A 11 19.64 26.09 -9.99
CA PHE A 11 18.38 25.36 -10.12
C PHE A 11 17.64 25.31 -8.79
N CYS A 12 16.33 25.53 -8.80
CA CYS A 12 15.49 25.51 -7.59
C CYS A 12 14.41 24.42 -7.66
N ASN A 13 13.71 24.29 -8.78
CA ASN A 13 12.78 23.18 -9.00
C ASN A 13 12.44 22.99 -10.49
N GLU A 14 11.88 21.81 -10.81
CA GLU A 14 11.30 21.46 -12.11
C GLU A 14 9.84 21.03 -11.93
N TYR A 15 9.02 21.29 -12.94
CA TYR A 15 7.66 20.75 -13.05
C TYR A 15 7.41 20.31 -14.49
N ALA A 16 7.23 19.00 -14.69
CA ALA A 16 6.67 18.45 -15.93
C ALA A 16 5.16 18.71 -15.92
N VAL A 17 4.67 19.43 -16.94
CA VAL A 17 3.27 19.86 -17.04
C VAL A 17 2.43 18.68 -17.53
N PRO A 18 1.33 18.32 -16.83
CA PRO A 18 0.43 17.26 -17.28
C PRO A 18 -0.09 17.51 -18.71
N ARG A 19 -0.15 16.44 -19.48
CA ARG A 19 -0.35 16.46 -20.94
C ARG A 19 -1.75 16.98 -21.31
N ASP A 20 -2.73 16.66 -20.47
CA ASP A 20 -4.13 17.10 -20.49
C ASP A 20 -4.32 18.62 -20.38
N ILE A 21 -3.39 19.35 -19.72
CA ILE A 21 -3.46 20.82 -19.60
C ILE A 21 -2.42 21.58 -20.43
N THR A 22 -1.44 20.88 -21.04
CA THR A 22 -0.29 21.48 -21.75
C THR A 22 -0.66 22.49 -22.84
N ASP A 23 -1.87 22.43 -23.40
CA ASP A 23 -2.35 23.36 -24.43
C ASP A 23 -2.93 24.67 -23.90
N ASN A 24 -3.50 24.64 -22.69
CA ASN A 24 -4.19 25.77 -22.07
C ASN A 24 -3.31 26.50 -21.03
N VAL A 25 -2.19 25.87 -20.64
CA VAL A 25 -1.20 26.46 -19.74
C VAL A 25 -0.44 27.61 -20.43
N LYS A 26 -0.66 28.83 -19.92
CA LYS A 26 0.16 30.00 -20.26
C LYS A 26 1.61 29.77 -19.78
N LYS A 27 2.59 30.32 -20.50
CA LYS A 27 4.00 30.30 -20.07
C LYS A 27 4.15 30.92 -18.69
N VAL A 28 4.71 30.17 -17.75
CA VAL A 28 4.93 30.60 -16.36
C VAL A 28 6.00 31.69 -16.33
N THR A 29 5.70 32.80 -15.67
CA THR A 29 6.57 33.98 -15.54
C THR A 29 7.26 34.02 -14.18
N PRO A 30 8.33 34.85 -14.01
CA PRO A 30 8.87 35.14 -12.68
C PRO A 30 7.83 35.74 -11.72
N GLN A 31 6.88 36.53 -12.23
CA GLN A 31 5.81 37.15 -11.45
C GLN A 31 4.89 36.10 -10.83
N ASP A 32 4.47 35.08 -11.60
CA ASP A 32 3.62 33.98 -11.10
C ASP A 32 4.26 33.24 -9.91
N ILE A 33 5.58 33.03 -9.97
CA ILE A 33 6.36 32.40 -8.89
C ILE A 33 6.41 33.30 -7.64
N VAL A 34 6.65 34.60 -7.82
CA VAL A 34 6.75 35.57 -6.70
C VAL A 34 5.39 35.78 -6.03
N CYS A 35 4.32 35.97 -6.80
CA CYS A 35 2.96 36.14 -6.29
C CYS A 35 2.40 34.87 -5.63
N SER A 36 2.92 33.68 -5.97
CA SER A 36 2.56 32.41 -5.34
C SER A 36 3.34 32.13 -4.04
N GLN A 37 4.21 33.05 -3.57
CA GLN A 37 5.01 32.83 -2.38
C GLN A 37 4.15 32.83 -1.10
N LYS A 38 4.12 31.69 -0.39
CA LYS A 38 3.49 31.58 0.93
C LYS A 38 4.31 32.34 2.00
N ASN A 39 3.62 33.03 2.91
CA ASN A 39 4.25 33.80 4.00
C ASN A 39 5.20 32.96 4.87
N GLY A 40 6.34 33.56 5.27
CA GLY A 40 7.24 32.97 6.28
C GLY A 40 8.75 32.99 5.97
N GLY A 41 9.21 33.72 4.95
CA GLY A 41 10.61 33.70 4.52
C GLY A 41 11.13 34.99 3.88
N VAL A 42 12.20 34.88 3.09
CA VAL A 42 12.76 35.99 2.33
C VAL A 42 11.78 36.42 1.24
N MET A 43 11.38 37.69 1.21
CA MET A 43 10.57 38.24 0.11
C MET A 43 11.35 38.10 -1.21
N LEU A 44 10.86 37.25 -2.10
CA LEU A 44 11.38 37.13 -3.46
C LEU A 44 10.97 38.36 -4.28
N LYS A 45 11.69 38.58 -5.38
CA LYS A 45 11.33 39.54 -6.42
C LYS A 45 11.60 38.96 -7.79
N GLU A 46 11.02 39.55 -8.82
CA GLU A 46 11.20 39.11 -10.20
C GLU A 46 12.65 39.23 -10.70
N GLU A 47 13.43 40.22 -10.23
CA GLU A 47 14.85 40.29 -10.57
C GLU A 47 15.66 39.11 -10.00
N ASP A 48 15.14 38.37 -9.02
CA ASP A 48 15.83 37.26 -8.35
C ASP A 48 15.50 35.88 -8.95
N VAL A 49 14.41 35.76 -9.72
CA VAL A 49 13.93 34.49 -10.28
C VAL A 49 14.13 34.44 -11.79
N ALA A 50 14.57 33.32 -12.34
CA ALA A 50 14.48 33.03 -13.77
C ALA A 50 13.59 31.79 -13.97
N VAL A 51 12.71 31.83 -14.97
CA VAL A 51 11.84 30.71 -15.34
C VAL A 51 12.10 30.34 -16.80
N SER A 52 12.32 29.05 -17.05
CA SER A 52 12.45 28.49 -18.39
C SER A 52 11.24 27.60 -18.67
N ASN A 53 10.52 27.88 -19.75
CA ASN A 53 9.39 27.08 -20.22
C ASN A 53 9.86 26.35 -21.48
N VAL A 54 10.25 25.09 -21.34
CA VAL A 54 10.80 24.27 -22.43
C VAL A 54 9.71 23.33 -22.93
N LYS A 55 9.50 23.31 -24.25
CA LYS A 55 8.68 22.31 -24.94
C LYS A 55 9.63 21.34 -25.64
N ILE A 56 9.40 20.04 -25.46
CA ILE A 56 10.22 18.96 -26.00
C ILE A 56 9.29 18.06 -26.80
N ASP A 57 9.64 17.74 -28.04
CA ASP A 57 8.86 16.82 -28.87
C ASP A 57 9.72 16.03 -29.85
N LEU A 58 9.13 14.99 -30.45
CA LEU A 58 9.78 14.14 -31.46
C LEU A 58 9.81 14.82 -32.85
N THR A 59 10.18 16.11 -32.90
CA THR A 59 10.32 16.98 -34.08
C THR A 59 9.05 17.27 -34.89
N ARG A 60 7.93 16.58 -34.62
CA ARG A 60 6.62 16.80 -35.26
C ARG A 60 5.55 17.33 -34.29
N GLY A 61 5.97 17.97 -33.21
CA GLY A 61 5.04 18.49 -32.21
C GLY A 61 4.28 17.35 -31.54
N LYS A 62 2.94 17.44 -31.49
CA LYS A 62 2.08 16.39 -30.89
C LYS A 62 1.80 15.19 -31.79
N HIS A 63 2.16 15.24 -33.06
CA HIS A 63 1.81 14.19 -34.02
C HIS A 63 2.74 12.98 -33.88
N ASN A 64 2.25 11.76 -34.08
CA ASN A 64 3.10 10.57 -34.04
C ASN A 64 4.10 10.67 -35.22
N PRO A 65 5.43 10.74 -34.99
CA PRO A 65 6.39 10.86 -36.08
C PRO A 65 6.31 9.71 -37.08
N LEU A 66 5.84 8.53 -36.65
CA LEU A 66 5.69 7.33 -37.49
C LEU A 66 4.59 7.46 -38.56
N GLU A 67 3.59 8.34 -38.38
CA GLU A 67 2.57 8.65 -39.42
C GLU A 67 3.18 9.09 -40.75
N SER A 68 4.33 9.77 -40.69
CA SER A 68 5.06 10.27 -41.86
C SER A 68 6.17 9.34 -42.34
N ILE A 69 6.32 8.16 -41.74
CA ILE A 69 7.33 7.17 -42.14
C ILE A 69 6.67 6.08 -42.96
N HIS A 70 7.25 5.83 -44.13
CA HIS A 70 6.88 4.73 -44.99
C HIS A 70 7.87 3.57 -44.81
N PHE A 71 7.33 2.36 -44.86
CA PHE A 71 8.04 1.10 -44.75
C PHE A 71 7.79 0.28 -46.02
N PHE A 72 8.75 -0.58 -46.33
CA PHE A 72 8.68 -1.59 -47.38
C PHE A 72 8.87 -2.95 -46.72
N LYS A 73 8.25 -4.02 -47.26
CA LYS A 73 8.20 -5.31 -46.57
C LYS A 73 9.49 -6.11 -46.74
N ASP A 74 9.99 -6.14 -47.96
CA ASP A 74 11.16 -6.90 -48.42
C ASP A 74 11.97 -5.99 -49.37
N TYR A 75 13.21 -6.36 -49.72
CA TYR A 75 14.09 -5.51 -50.56
C TYR A 75 13.53 -5.25 -51.98
N GLU A 76 12.87 -6.25 -52.57
CA GLU A 76 12.27 -6.18 -53.93
C GLU A 76 10.86 -5.55 -53.92
N SER A 77 10.52 -4.73 -52.92
CA SER A 77 9.15 -4.26 -52.69
C SER A 77 8.98 -2.78 -53.05
N ASP A 78 8.30 -2.49 -54.16
CA ASP A 78 7.96 -1.11 -54.58
C ASP A 78 6.76 -0.51 -53.81
N GLU A 79 5.92 -1.35 -53.19
CA GLU A 79 4.72 -0.88 -52.47
C GLU A 79 5.08 -0.41 -51.05
N LYS A 80 4.91 0.90 -50.82
CA LYS A 80 5.16 1.53 -49.52
C LYS A 80 3.90 1.52 -48.64
N PHE A 81 4.05 1.21 -47.36
CA PHE A 81 2.97 1.25 -46.37
C PHE A 81 3.36 2.02 -45.10
N THR A 82 2.38 2.34 -44.24
CA THR A 82 2.59 2.91 -42.91
C THR A 82 2.26 1.86 -41.85
N ILE A 83 2.98 1.81 -40.74
CA ILE A 83 2.64 0.92 -39.61
C ILE A 83 1.57 1.60 -38.75
N PRO A 84 0.38 0.99 -38.54
CA PRO A 84 -0.66 1.53 -37.66
C PRO A 84 -0.24 1.53 -36.17
N ASP A 85 -0.77 2.48 -35.40
CA ASP A 85 -0.44 2.69 -33.97
C ASP A 85 -0.75 1.43 -33.13
N GLU A 86 -1.80 0.69 -33.48
CA GLU A 86 -2.21 -0.55 -32.81
C GLU A 86 -1.25 -1.73 -33.05
N ARG A 87 -0.33 -1.61 -34.02
CA ARG A 87 0.74 -2.57 -34.28
C ARG A 87 2.08 -2.15 -33.68
N ILE A 88 2.15 -0.97 -33.07
CA ILE A 88 3.35 -0.41 -32.45
C ILE A 88 3.36 -0.78 -30.96
N SER A 89 4.55 -0.95 -30.39
CA SER A 89 4.69 -1.38 -28.99
C SER A 89 4.14 -0.33 -28.03
N HIS A 90 3.26 -0.75 -27.11
CA HIS A 90 2.77 0.07 -25.98
C HIS A 90 3.88 0.49 -24.99
N LEU A 91 5.14 0.11 -25.22
CA LEU A 91 6.31 0.64 -24.52
C LEU A 91 6.79 1.99 -25.10
N LEU A 92 6.29 2.42 -26.27
CA LEU A 92 6.55 3.76 -26.79
C LEU A 92 5.70 4.83 -26.07
N PRO A 93 6.14 6.10 -26.05
CA PRO A 93 5.35 7.17 -25.45
C PRO A 93 4.02 7.38 -26.16
N ALA A 94 2.90 7.24 -25.43
CA ALA A 94 1.56 7.59 -25.89
C ALA A 94 1.32 9.12 -26.06
N SER A 95 2.39 9.90 -26.19
CA SER A 95 2.39 11.35 -26.33
C SER A 95 3.73 11.82 -26.89
N TYR A 96 3.67 12.62 -27.95
CA TYR A 96 4.87 12.97 -28.72
C TYR A 96 5.47 14.34 -28.35
N GLN A 97 4.86 15.04 -27.39
CA GLN A 97 5.26 16.36 -26.91
C GLN A 97 5.01 16.51 -25.40
N ASP A 98 6.03 17.00 -24.68
CA ASP A 98 6.01 17.37 -23.27
C ASP A 98 6.30 18.86 -23.08
N MET A 99 5.92 19.41 -21.91
CA MET A 99 6.32 20.75 -21.47
C MET A 99 6.90 20.71 -20.06
N ILE A 100 8.08 21.30 -19.89
CA ILE A 100 8.84 21.32 -18.63
C ILE A 100 9.10 22.77 -18.22
N VAL A 101 8.63 23.15 -17.03
CA VAL A 101 8.90 24.45 -16.41
C VAL A 101 10.03 24.30 -15.40
N ARG A 102 11.12 25.04 -15.57
CA ARG A 102 12.28 25.05 -14.67
C ARG A 102 12.43 26.42 -14.01
N VAL A 103 12.58 26.44 -12.69
CA VAL A 103 12.76 27.67 -11.90
C VAL A 103 14.18 27.72 -11.34
N TYR A 104 14.82 28.89 -11.46
CA TYR A 104 16.19 29.13 -11.02
C TYR A 104 16.30 30.42 -10.19
N SER A 105 17.18 30.42 -9.19
CA SER A 105 17.60 31.62 -8.47
C SER A 105 18.77 32.31 -9.16
N LYS A 106 18.66 33.63 -9.38
CA LYS A 106 19.77 34.46 -9.87
C LYS A 106 20.79 34.82 -8.77
N LYS A 107 20.43 34.60 -7.49
CA LYS A 107 21.22 34.91 -6.26
C LYS A 107 21.60 33.64 -5.48
N LEU A 108 22.90 33.43 -5.25
CA LEU A 108 23.46 32.29 -4.49
C LEU A 108 22.99 32.25 -3.02
N GLU A 109 22.93 33.38 -2.32
CA GLU A 109 22.50 33.43 -0.91
C GLU A 109 20.99 33.24 -0.70
N LEU A 110 20.21 33.15 -1.78
CA LEU A 110 18.79 32.80 -1.77
C LEU A 110 18.61 31.28 -1.71
N GLU A 111 19.40 30.53 -2.50
CA GLU A 111 19.40 29.06 -2.58
C GLU A 111 19.54 28.43 -1.18
N LYS A 112 20.60 28.80 -0.44
CA LYS A 112 20.87 28.31 0.92
C LYS A 112 19.75 28.61 1.93
N LYS A 113 18.84 29.54 1.63
CA LYS A 113 17.67 29.88 2.48
C LYS A 113 16.43 29.13 2.01
N LEU A 114 16.20 29.06 0.70
CA LEU A 114 15.11 28.31 0.06
C LEU A 114 15.22 26.81 0.34
N GLN A 115 16.40 26.20 0.21
CA GLN A 115 16.63 24.79 0.49
C GLN A 115 16.37 24.45 1.97
N ARG A 116 16.90 25.26 2.90
CA ARG A 116 16.62 25.12 4.35
C ARG A 116 15.14 25.31 4.69
N HIS A 117 14.45 26.21 3.99
CA HIS A 117 12.99 26.37 4.14
C HIS A 117 12.22 25.15 3.62
N GLY A 118 12.54 24.66 2.41
CA GLY A 118 11.90 23.49 1.80
C GLY A 118 11.99 22.24 2.67
N ILE A 119 13.20 21.94 3.18
CA ILE A 119 13.42 20.83 4.14
C ILE A 119 12.58 21.04 5.41
N LYS A 120 12.55 22.27 5.97
CA LYS A 120 11.72 22.59 7.15
C LYS A 120 10.22 22.42 6.90
N THR A 121 9.73 22.72 5.70
CA THR A 121 8.35 22.48 5.29
C THR A 121 8.07 20.98 5.18
N GLN A 122 8.91 20.21 4.49
CA GLN A 122 8.77 18.75 4.35
C GLN A 122 8.76 18.05 5.72
N VAL A 123 9.71 18.39 6.61
CA VAL A 123 9.76 17.85 7.99
C VAL A 123 8.50 18.22 8.79
N SER A 124 7.94 19.42 8.58
CA SER A 124 6.71 19.84 9.26
C SER A 124 5.47 19.08 8.74
N GLN A 125 5.40 18.81 7.43
CA GLN A 125 4.34 18.01 6.82
C GLN A 125 4.42 16.54 7.25
N LEU A 126 5.59 15.89 7.11
CA LEU A 126 5.82 14.51 7.52
C LEU A 126 5.52 14.29 9.01
N ARG A 127 5.81 15.27 9.87
CA ARG A 127 5.42 15.21 11.30
C ARG A 127 3.90 15.23 11.51
N GLY A 128 3.16 15.98 10.69
CA GLY A 128 1.69 15.98 10.71
C GLY A 128 1.10 14.67 10.19
N GLU A 129 1.64 14.14 9.09
CA GLU A 129 1.25 12.86 8.51
C GLU A 129 1.53 11.70 9.47
N ASN A 130 2.73 11.63 10.07
CA ASN A 130 3.06 10.64 11.10
C ASN A 130 2.15 10.76 12.33
N SER A 131 1.79 11.98 12.77
CA SER A 131 0.83 12.16 13.88
C SER A 131 -0.56 11.63 13.53
N SER A 132 -1.02 11.83 12.29
CA SER A 132 -2.28 11.27 11.78
C SER A 132 -2.24 9.74 11.70
N LEU A 133 -1.14 9.18 11.18
CA LEU A 133 -0.93 7.72 11.08
C LEU A 133 -0.87 7.05 12.46
N VAL A 134 -0.13 7.61 13.43
CA VAL A 134 -0.10 7.11 14.81
C VAL A 134 -1.50 7.14 15.43
N LYS A 135 -2.24 8.24 15.29
CA LYS A 135 -3.61 8.34 15.83
C LYS A 135 -4.56 7.31 15.18
N ARG A 136 -4.41 7.03 13.89
CA ARG A 136 -5.15 5.96 13.19
C ARG A 136 -4.76 4.57 13.70
N LEU A 137 -3.47 4.30 13.87
CA LEU A 137 -2.96 3.03 14.40
C LEU A 137 -3.53 2.76 15.80
N THR A 138 -3.44 3.71 16.73
CA THR A 138 -4.03 3.59 18.07
C THR A 138 -5.54 3.32 18.02
N ASN A 139 -6.29 3.95 17.12
CA ASN A 139 -7.74 3.69 16.98
C ASN A 139 -8.06 2.28 16.45
N VAL A 140 -7.23 1.74 15.55
CA VAL A 140 -7.37 0.37 15.04
C VAL A 140 -6.98 -0.64 16.11
N SER A 141 -5.87 -0.42 16.82
CA SER A 141 -5.46 -1.27 17.95
C SER A 141 -6.52 -1.35 19.05
N GLN A 142 -7.13 -0.22 19.41
CA GLN A 142 -8.21 -0.20 20.41
C GLN A 142 -9.43 -1.00 19.93
N LYS A 143 -9.91 -0.76 18.70
CA LYS A 143 -11.02 -1.52 18.12
C LYS A 143 -10.76 -3.02 18.07
N TYR A 144 -9.51 -3.43 17.83
CA TYR A 144 -9.12 -4.84 17.89
C TYR A 144 -9.21 -5.39 19.32
N THR A 145 -8.71 -4.68 20.34
CA THR A 145 -8.83 -5.13 21.74
C THR A 145 -10.28 -5.18 22.21
N ASP A 146 -11.12 -4.21 21.82
CA ASP A 146 -12.54 -4.18 22.14
C ASP A 146 -13.24 -5.41 21.51
N SER A 147 -13.03 -5.63 20.20
CA SER A 147 -13.58 -6.78 19.46
C SER A 147 -13.12 -8.13 20.01
N ALA A 148 -11.89 -8.21 20.53
CA ALA A 148 -11.35 -9.42 21.15
C ALA A 148 -11.96 -9.70 22.54
N ILE A 149 -12.40 -8.67 23.26
CA ILE A 149 -13.19 -8.80 24.50
C ILE A 149 -14.61 -9.27 24.15
N ASP A 150 -15.27 -8.63 23.19
CA ASP A 150 -16.62 -9.03 22.74
C ASP A 150 -16.66 -10.48 22.25
N ASN A 151 -15.63 -10.93 21.51
CA ASN A 151 -15.51 -12.32 21.06
C ASN A 151 -15.37 -13.31 22.23
N ARG A 152 -14.65 -12.93 23.30
CA ARG A 152 -14.54 -13.75 24.53
C ARG A 152 -15.88 -13.85 25.26
N VAL A 153 -16.63 -12.75 25.36
CA VAL A 153 -17.97 -12.73 25.97
C VAL A 153 -18.93 -13.61 25.18
N LEU A 154 -19.01 -13.43 23.86
CA LEU A 154 -19.86 -14.21 22.98
C LEU A 154 -19.54 -15.72 23.05
N LYS A 155 -18.26 -16.10 23.18
CA LYS A 155 -17.87 -17.50 23.39
C LYS A 155 -18.38 -18.06 24.72
N ALA A 156 -18.26 -17.31 25.82
CA ALA A 156 -18.78 -17.71 27.13
C ALA A 156 -20.31 -17.83 27.15
N ASP A 157 -21.02 -16.95 26.43
CA ASP A 157 -22.47 -17.02 26.25
C ASP A 157 -22.89 -18.26 25.44
N VAL A 158 -22.15 -18.61 24.38
CA VAL A 158 -22.38 -19.84 23.61
C VAL A 158 -22.15 -21.09 24.45
N GLU A 159 -21.10 -21.13 25.27
CA GLU A 159 -20.84 -22.25 26.19
C GLU A 159 -21.93 -22.35 27.28
N THR A 160 -22.39 -21.21 27.81
CA THR A 160 -23.51 -21.13 28.77
C THR A 160 -24.83 -21.59 28.15
N LEU A 161 -25.12 -21.22 26.90
CA LEU A 161 -26.31 -21.66 26.18
C LEU A 161 -26.26 -23.15 25.89
N ARG A 162 -25.09 -23.69 25.48
CA ARG A 162 -24.88 -25.12 25.26
C ARG A 162 -25.12 -25.95 26.52
N ALA A 163 -24.70 -25.45 27.69
CA ALA A 163 -25.00 -26.08 28.97
C ALA A 163 -26.51 -26.07 29.28
N LYS A 164 -27.21 -24.96 29.03
CA LYS A 164 -28.67 -24.86 29.19
C LYS A 164 -29.43 -25.81 28.27
N VAL A 165 -29.02 -25.93 27.00
CA VAL A 165 -29.60 -26.88 26.03
C VAL A 165 -29.42 -28.31 26.51
N LYS A 166 -28.20 -28.71 26.94
CA LYS A 166 -27.96 -30.06 27.48
C LYS A 166 -28.84 -30.35 28.71
N MET A 167 -29.01 -29.40 29.62
CA MET A 167 -29.90 -29.59 30.78
C MET A 167 -31.36 -29.78 30.36
N ALA A 168 -31.85 -29.03 29.36
CA ALA A 168 -33.19 -29.21 28.82
C ALA A 168 -33.36 -30.58 28.14
N GLU A 169 -32.38 -31.02 27.33
CA GLU A 169 -32.37 -32.35 26.71
C GLU A 169 -32.44 -33.48 27.74
N GLU A 170 -31.64 -33.44 28.81
CA GLU A 170 -31.68 -34.45 29.87
C GLU A 170 -33.00 -34.43 30.67
N THR A 171 -33.62 -33.26 30.85
CA THR A 171 -34.97 -33.15 31.43
C THR A 171 -36.02 -33.79 30.51
N VAL A 172 -35.95 -33.56 29.20
CA VAL A 172 -36.86 -34.16 28.21
C VAL A 172 -36.68 -35.69 28.15
N LYS A 173 -35.44 -36.20 28.12
CA LYS A 173 -35.14 -37.65 28.17
C LYS A 173 -35.72 -38.32 29.41
N ARG A 174 -35.67 -37.65 30.57
CA ARG A 174 -36.26 -38.12 31.83
C ARG A 174 -37.79 -38.20 31.75
N ILE A 175 -38.45 -37.18 31.19
CA ILE A 175 -39.92 -37.13 31.08
C ILE A 175 -40.44 -38.17 30.08
N ILE A 176 -39.72 -38.41 28.98
CA ILE A 176 -40.10 -39.39 27.93
C ILE A 176 -39.78 -40.85 28.35
N GLY A 177 -39.09 -41.06 29.47
CA GLY A 177 -38.99 -42.38 30.12
C GLY A 177 -37.93 -43.34 29.55
N LEU A 178 -37.08 -42.90 28.62
CA LEU A 178 -36.06 -43.75 27.98
C LEU A 178 -34.91 -44.20 28.90
N ASN A 179 -34.87 -43.74 30.16
CA ASN A 179 -33.79 -44.04 31.11
C ASN A 179 -34.06 -45.26 32.03
N LEU A 180 -34.98 -46.16 31.66
CA LEU A 180 -35.30 -47.36 32.45
C LEU A 180 -34.34 -48.54 32.23
N MET A 181 -33.62 -48.58 31.10
CA MET A 181 -32.95 -49.80 30.59
C MET A 181 -31.52 -50.06 31.08
N PHE A 182 -30.90 -49.21 31.92
CA PHE A 182 -29.48 -49.34 32.29
C PHE A 182 -29.17 -49.52 33.79
N HIS A 183 -30.17 -49.63 34.67
CA HIS A 183 -29.94 -49.94 36.10
C HIS A 183 -30.88 -50.99 36.72
N ILE A 184 -31.83 -51.56 35.97
CA ILE A 184 -32.72 -52.62 36.48
C ILE A 184 -32.82 -53.76 35.46
N MET A 185 -31.79 -54.61 35.43
CA MET A 185 -31.85 -55.98 34.91
C MET A 185 -31.16 -56.91 35.91
N PRO A 186 -31.90 -57.67 36.73
CA PRO A 186 -31.33 -58.73 37.53
C PRO A 186 -31.18 -60.00 36.68
N ASP A 187 -29.95 -60.48 36.50
CA ASP A 187 -29.70 -61.78 35.86
C ASP A 187 -30.28 -62.91 36.71
N MET A 188 -31.36 -63.53 36.24
CA MET A 188 -31.94 -64.72 36.86
C MET A 188 -31.37 -66.01 36.26
N SER A 189 -30.17 -66.35 36.74
CA SER A 189 -29.67 -67.70 36.95
C SER A 189 -29.60 -68.68 35.78
N SER A 190 -28.36 -68.97 35.34
CA SER A 190 -27.97 -70.34 35.00
C SER A 190 -26.53 -70.67 35.43
N MET A 191 -26.40 -71.21 36.64
CA MET A 191 -25.56 -72.36 36.98
C MET A 191 -24.13 -72.44 36.37
N GLY A 192 -23.09 -71.92 37.05
CA GLY A 192 -21.69 -72.21 36.69
C GLY A 192 -20.61 -71.48 37.49
N MET A 193 -19.58 -72.21 37.93
CA MET A 193 -18.36 -71.74 38.60
C MET A 193 -17.16 -72.56 38.09
N PRO A 194 -15.90 -72.13 38.24
CA PRO A 194 -15.33 -70.76 38.09
C PRO A 194 -14.03 -70.78 37.23
N SER A 195 -13.30 -69.65 37.14
CA SER A 195 -11.81 -69.53 37.33
C SER A 195 -11.04 -68.60 36.35
N PHE A 196 -10.26 -67.69 36.96
CA PHE A 196 -8.83 -67.37 36.71
C PHE A 196 -8.30 -66.74 35.38
N ASP A 197 -7.36 -65.79 35.60
CA ASP A 197 -6.35 -65.16 34.71
C ASP A 197 -6.77 -64.19 33.58
N GLY A 198 -5.79 -63.36 33.16
CA GLY A 198 -5.82 -62.62 31.88
C GLY A 198 -5.83 -61.09 31.96
N SER A 199 -4.65 -60.45 31.96
CA SER A 199 -4.43 -59.10 31.39
C SER A 199 -3.82 -59.25 29.98
N PRO A 200 -3.45 -58.19 29.19
CA PRO A 200 -3.62 -56.74 29.34
C PRO A 200 -4.06 -55.99 28.03
N SER A 201 -4.10 -54.64 28.08
CA SER A 201 -3.94 -53.71 26.93
C SER A 201 -5.07 -53.73 25.87
N TYR A 202 -5.19 -52.90 24.82
CA TYR A 202 -4.41 -51.84 24.13
C TYR A 202 -5.43 -50.77 23.61
N ASN A 203 -5.21 -49.70 22.82
CA ASN A 203 -4.13 -48.86 22.24
C ASN A 203 -4.84 -47.56 21.71
N SER A 204 -4.27 -46.43 21.26
CA SER A 204 -2.92 -45.83 21.24
C SER A 204 -3.09 -44.28 21.13
N ALA A 205 -2.02 -43.52 20.97
CA ALA A 205 -2.02 -42.04 21.03
C ALA A 205 -2.06 -41.32 19.65
N ASP A 206 -1.71 -40.02 19.70
CA ASP A 206 -1.40 -39.06 18.62
C ASP A 206 -2.55 -38.30 17.90
N ALA A 207 -2.43 -36.98 17.63
CA ALA A 207 -1.37 -36.03 18.02
C ALA A 207 -1.92 -34.61 18.28
N VAL A 208 -1.29 -33.88 19.21
CA VAL A 208 -1.43 -32.43 19.40
C VAL A 208 -0.23 -31.74 18.75
N VAL A 209 -0.47 -30.70 17.96
CA VAL A 209 0.60 -29.81 17.46
C VAL A 209 0.71 -28.61 18.41
N PRO A 210 1.80 -28.47 19.19
CA PRO A 210 2.09 -27.25 19.92
C PRO A 210 2.68 -26.22 18.96
N VAL A 211 2.04 -25.05 18.83
CA VAL A 211 2.70 -23.86 18.27
C VAL A 211 3.52 -23.24 19.39
N GLN A 212 4.82 -23.10 19.16
CA GLN A 212 5.80 -22.66 20.15
C GLN A 212 6.15 -21.19 19.90
N ASP A 213 5.83 -20.30 20.84
CA ASP A 213 6.33 -18.92 20.85
C ASP A 213 7.82 -18.90 21.20
N ASP A 214 8.62 -18.11 20.47
CA ASP A 214 10.03 -17.82 20.80
C ASP A 214 10.37 -16.35 20.47
N PRO A 215 10.79 -15.52 21.45
CA PRO A 215 10.99 -14.08 21.25
C PRO A 215 12.45 -13.65 21.06
N HIS A 216 12.74 -13.05 19.89
CA HIS A 216 13.89 -12.19 19.58
C HIS A 216 15.32 -12.78 19.72
N HIS A 217 16.09 -12.77 18.62
CA HIS A 217 17.22 -11.82 18.52
C HIS A 217 17.76 -11.57 17.10
N HIS A 218 18.66 -10.59 17.03
CA HIS A 218 19.17 -9.91 15.83
C HIS A 218 20.07 -10.79 14.93
N PHE A 219 20.08 -10.53 13.62
CA PHE A 219 21.16 -9.79 12.92
C PHE A 219 20.85 -9.69 11.41
N TYR A 220 21.19 -8.56 10.80
CA TYR A 220 21.39 -8.46 9.34
C TYR A 220 22.66 -7.64 9.08
N GLN A 221 23.62 -8.26 8.40
CA GLN A 221 24.88 -7.65 8.00
C GLN A 221 24.90 -7.62 6.47
N HIS A 222 25.03 -6.43 5.89
CA HIS A 222 25.19 -6.27 4.45
C HIS A 222 26.66 -6.42 4.05
N ALA A 223 26.85 -7.08 2.91
CA ALA A 223 27.97 -6.85 1.99
C ALA A 223 27.46 -5.99 0.82
#